data_AF-A0A7S4SYG2-F1
#
_entry.id   AF-A0A7S4SYG2-F1
#
_cell.length_a   1.000
_cell.length_b   1.000
_cell.length_c   1.000
_cell.angle_alpha   90.00
_cell.angle_beta   90.00
_cell.angle_gamma   90.00
#
_symmetry.space_group_name_H-M   'P 1'
#
loop_
_entity.id
_entity.type
_entity.pdbx_description
1 polymer ?
#
loop_
_entity_poly.entity_id
_entity_poly.type
_entity_poly.pdbx_seq_one_letter_code
_entity_poly.pdbx_strand_id
1 'polypeptide(L)'
;SRLTTKIEELTAGSARLNTEVKNHEKEVAGHQASLDEATALREKQLAEFNAEEKDLLESISALKAAITVLSKHHGGSLLQMSRSHMLSVATTLQHEMQKHSSLLEGVLSPSERRAANSFIQAPEDYFDATPTFKQSYAPQSGEIFGILKQMKETFESNLSESQKEEMANQKAYEDLKAAKEEEITAGQAQIDTKTGELATTDEKNAQAKEDVVDTKASLSADEQFLMMLKEKCQMTDKEWEERQKTRQQ
;
A
#
# COMPACT_ATOMS: atom_id res chain seq x y z
N SER A 1 8.98 -53.37 0.89
CA SER A 1 10.43 -53.42 1.18
C SER A 1 10.88 -52.03 1.62
N ARG A 2 12.10 -51.87 2.15
CA ARG A 2 12.64 -50.55 2.54
C ARG A 2 12.55 -49.51 1.41
N LEU A 3 12.75 -49.93 0.16
CA LEU A 3 12.64 -49.07 -1.02
C LEU A 3 11.19 -48.64 -1.31
N THR A 4 10.21 -49.53 -1.14
CA THR A 4 8.79 -49.16 -1.32
C THR A 4 8.36 -48.07 -0.34
N THR A 5 8.70 -48.22 0.94
CA THR A 5 8.41 -47.19 1.96
C THR A 5 9.12 -45.89 1.61
N LYS A 6 10.36 -45.94 1.11
CA LYS A 6 11.08 -44.73 0.70
C LYS A 6 10.41 -43.99 -0.45
N ILE A 7 9.88 -44.72 -1.44
CA ILE A 7 9.11 -44.13 -2.56
C ILE A 7 7.84 -43.45 -2.04
N GLU A 8 7.12 -44.08 -1.11
CA GLU A 8 5.91 -43.51 -0.52
C GLU A 8 6.23 -42.21 0.24
N GLU A 9 7.28 -42.21 1.07
CA GLU A 9 7.76 -41.01 1.77
C GLU A 9 8.13 -39.87 0.81
N LEU A 10 8.92 -40.17 -0.24
CA LEU A 10 9.35 -39.17 -1.21
C LEU A 10 8.17 -38.64 -2.04
N THR A 11 7.19 -39.50 -2.36
CA THR A 11 5.99 -39.09 -3.09
C THR A 11 5.13 -38.15 -2.25
N ALA A 12 4.94 -38.48 -0.97
CA ALA A 12 4.24 -37.61 -0.03
C ALA A 12 4.98 -36.28 0.18
N GLY A 13 6.32 -36.34 0.30
CA GLY A 13 7.18 -35.16 0.43
C GLY A 13 7.06 -34.21 -0.77
N SER A 14 7.12 -34.75 -1.98
CA SER A 14 6.93 -34.00 -3.22
C SER A 14 5.56 -33.32 -3.29
N ALA A 15 4.49 -34.07 -3.00
CA ALA A 15 3.13 -33.51 -3.00
C ALA A 15 2.96 -32.37 -1.97
N ARG A 16 3.55 -32.52 -0.78
CA ARG A 16 3.57 -31.47 0.24
C ARG A 16 4.32 -30.24 -0.25
N LEU A 17 5.56 -30.39 -0.72
CA LEU A 17 6.39 -29.28 -1.19
C LEU A 17 5.74 -28.53 -2.35
N ASN A 18 5.14 -29.23 -3.31
CA ASN A 18 4.40 -28.62 -4.42
C ASN A 18 3.23 -27.74 -3.92
N THR A 19 2.51 -28.22 -2.90
CA THR A 19 1.41 -27.45 -2.28
C THR A 19 1.93 -26.22 -1.55
N GLU A 20 3.02 -26.36 -0.79
CA GLU A 20 3.66 -25.25 -0.08
C GLU A 20 4.18 -24.17 -1.04
N VAL A 21 4.84 -24.56 -2.14
CA VAL A 21 5.28 -23.63 -3.20
C VAL A 21 4.10 -22.83 -3.74
N LYS A 22 3.01 -23.51 -4.15
CA LYS A 22 1.81 -22.84 -4.69
C LYS A 22 1.14 -21.90 -3.69
N ASN A 23 1.19 -22.22 -2.40
CA ASN A 23 0.64 -21.35 -1.37
C ASN A 23 1.48 -20.09 -1.22
N HIS A 24 2.81 -20.22 -1.16
CA HIS A 24 3.70 -19.07 -1.10
C HIS A 24 3.65 -18.20 -2.36
N GLU A 25 3.52 -18.79 -3.55
CA GLU A 25 3.30 -18.02 -4.80
C GLU A 25 2.04 -17.15 -4.71
N LYS A 26 0.95 -17.69 -4.14
CA LYS A 26 -0.29 -16.92 -3.92
C LYS A 26 -0.12 -15.82 -2.87
N GLU A 27 0.60 -16.10 -1.78
CA GLU A 27 0.89 -15.12 -0.73
C GLU A 27 1.71 -13.95 -1.30
N VAL A 28 2.79 -14.24 -2.03
CA VAL A 28 3.63 -13.24 -2.70
C VAL A 28 2.79 -12.41 -3.69
N ALA A 29 1.97 -13.04 -4.51
CA ALA A 29 1.08 -12.33 -5.43
C ALA A 29 0.07 -11.42 -4.69
N GLY A 30 -0.47 -11.88 -3.56
CA GLY A 30 -1.36 -11.09 -2.72
C GLY A 30 -0.67 -9.89 -2.07
N HIS A 31 0.56 -10.06 -1.60
CA HIS A 31 1.39 -8.98 -1.06
C HIS A 31 1.73 -7.94 -2.13
N GLN A 32 2.10 -8.37 -3.34
CA GLN A 32 2.36 -7.47 -4.46
C GLN A 32 1.10 -6.67 -4.83
N ALA A 33 -0.06 -7.32 -4.95
CA ALA A 33 -1.32 -6.63 -5.26
C ALA A 33 -1.67 -5.59 -4.18
N SER A 34 -1.49 -5.94 -2.90
CA SER A 34 -1.73 -5.00 -1.79
C SER A 34 -0.76 -3.81 -1.83
N LEU A 35 0.50 -4.03 -2.20
CA LEU A 35 1.49 -2.97 -2.35
C LEU A 35 1.14 -2.04 -3.51
N ASP A 36 0.71 -2.60 -4.64
CA ASP A 36 0.31 -1.84 -5.82
C ASP A 36 -0.94 -0.98 -5.52
N GLU A 37 -1.95 -1.55 -4.85
CA GLU A 37 -3.14 -0.80 -4.41
C GLU A 37 -2.79 0.34 -3.44
N ALA A 38 -1.93 0.08 -2.46
CA ALA A 38 -1.47 1.10 -1.52
C ALA A 38 -0.69 2.22 -2.24
N THR A 39 0.13 1.85 -3.23
CA THR A 39 0.91 2.80 -4.06
C THR A 39 -0.03 3.69 -4.86
N ALA A 40 -1.01 3.11 -5.55
CA ALA A 40 -1.99 3.87 -6.34
C ALA A 40 -2.83 4.82 -5.48
N LEU A 41 -3.25 4.36 -4.29
CA LEU A 41 -3.96 5.22 -3.34
C LEU A 41 -3.07 6.38 -2.87
N ARG A 42 -1.81 6.09 -2.55
CA ARG A 42 -0.85 7.11 -2.11
C ARG A 42 -0.60 8.16 -3.17
N GLU A 43 -0.42 7.77 -4.43
CA GLU A 43 -0.24 8.70 -5.55
C GLU A 43 -1.45 9.61 -5.72
N LYS A 44 -2.67 9.05 -5.58
CA LYS A 44 -3.91 9.83 -5.62
C LYS A 44 -3.99 10.83 -4.47
N GLN A 45 -3.73 10.38 -3.23
CA GLN A 45 -3.75 11.24 -2.04
C GLN A 45 -2.71 12.35 -2.13
N LEU A 46 -1.50 12.06 -2.61
CA LEU A 46 -0.45 13.07 -2.82
C LEU A 46 -0.88 14.12 -3.85
N ALA A 47 -1.54 13.70 -4.93
CA ALA A 47 -2.04 14.61 -5.95
C ALA A 47 -3.15 15.53 -5.41
N GLU A 48 -4.08 14.98 -4.63
CA GLU A 48 -5.15 15.73 -3.95
C GLU A 48 -4.54 16.73 -2.95
N PHE A 49 -3.62 16.28 -2.09
CA PHE A 49 -2.91 17.15 -1.15
C PHE A 49 -2.18 18.30 -1.85
N ASN A 50 -1.39 18.03 -2.89
CA ASN A 50 -0.65 19.08 -3.60
C ASN A 50 -1.58 20.11 -4.25
N ALA A 51 -2.74 19.67 -4.75
CA ALA A 51 -3.74 20.57 -5.31
C ALA A 51 -4.35 21.47 -4.23
N GLU A 52 -4.75 20.88 -3.09
CA GLU A 52 -5.30 21.61 -1.94
C GLU A 52 -4.29 22.56 -1.29
N GLU A 53 -3.04 22.12 -1.11
CA GLU A 53 -1.95 22.93 -0.58
C GLU A 53 -1.73 24.17 -1.44
N LYS A 54 -1.63 23.97 -2.77
CA LYS A 54 -1.48 25.09 -3.71
C LYS A 54 -2.66 26.06 -3.59
N ASP A 55 -3.87 25.53 -3.54
CA ASP A 55 -5.09 26.34 -3.46
C ASP A 55 -5.12 27.21 -2.20
N LEU A 56 -4.82 26.60 -1.05
CA LEU A 56 -4.76 27.30 0.23
C LEU A 56 -3.65 28.34 0.27
N LEU A 57 -2.47 28.07 -0.32
CA LEU A 57 -1.37 29.05 -0.41
C LEU A 57 -1.76 30.28 -1.23
N GLU A 58 -2.46 30.08 -2.35
CA GLU A 58 -3.00 31.16 -3.18
C GLU A 58 -4.05 31.98 -2.41
N SER A 59 -4.99 31.30 -1.73
CA SER A 59 -6.01 31.93 -0.87
C SER A 59 -5.39 32.73 0.29
N ILE A 60 -4.41 32.19 1.01
CA ILE A 60 -3.68 32.88 2.08
C ILE A 60 -2.98 34.13 1.53
N SER A 61 -2.37 34.04 0.35
CA SER A 61 -1.71 35.16 -0.30
C SER A 61 -2.69 36.26 -0.69
N ALA A 62 -3.85 35.90 -1.23
CA ALA A 62 -4.93 36.83 -1.57
C ALA A 62 -5.49 37.53 -0.32
N LEU A 63 -5.76 36.76 0.75
CA LEU A 63 -6.20 37.30 2.03
C LEU A 63 -5.16 38.25 2.64
N LYS A 64 -3.87 37.90 2.59
CA LYS A 64 -2.78 38.76 3.05
C LYS A 64 -2.71 40.07 2.27
N ALA A 65 -2.91 40.03 0.96
CA ALA A 65 -2.96 41.23 0.12
C ALA A 65 -4.16 42.11 0.49
N ALA A 66 -5.35 41.52 0.64
CA ALA A 66 -6.57 42.23 1.06
C ALA A 66 -6.42 42.88 2.45
N ILE A 67 -5.86 42.14 3.42
CA ILE A 67 -5.54 42.66 4.76
C ILE A 67 -4.54 43.82 4.68
N THR A 68 -3.54 43.73 3.81
CA THR A 68 -2.53 44.79 3.63
C THR A 68 -3.13 46.05 3.00
N VAL A 69 -4.05 45.90 2.06
CA VAL A 69 -4.80 47.03 1.47
C VAL A 69 -5.63 47.71 2.56
N LEU A 70 -6.43 46.95 3.32
CA LEU A 70 -7.24 47.51 4.40
C LEU A 70 -6.42 48.13 5.53
N SER A 71 -5.25 47.55 5.88
CA SER A 71 -4.41 48.08 6.96
C SER A 71 -3.81 49.44 6.62
N LYS A 72 -3.46 49.69 5.35
CA LYS A 72 -2.96 50.98 4.86
C LYS A 72 -4.01 52.10 4.92
N HIS A 73 -5.29 51.73 4.95
CA HIS A 73 -6.43 52.65 4.99
C HIS A 73 -7.21 52.56 6.32
N HIS A 74 -6.61 51.98 7.36
CA HIS A 74 -7.27 51.79 8.66
C HIS A 74 -7.46 53.13 9.40
N GLY A 75 -8.61 53.31 10.09
CA GLY A 75 -8.97 54.55 10.78
C GLY A 75 -9.58 55.62 9.87
N GLY A 76 -9.38 56.91 10.18
CA GLY A 76 -10.00 58.04 9.45
C GLY A 76 -9.57 58.23 7.98
N SER A 77 -8.64 57.42 7.49
CA SER A 77 -8.14 57.42 6.11
C SER A 77 -8.89 56.42 5.20
N LEU A 78 -9.84 55.66 5.73
CA LEU A 78 -10.62 54.70 4.95
C LEU A 78 -11.44 55.37 3.84
N LEU A 79 -11.94 56.58 4.11
CA LEU A 79 -12.64 57.42 3.12
C LEU A 79 -11.75 57.83 1.93
N GLN A 80 -10.43 57.60 2.02
CA GLN A 80 -9.46 57.86 0.97
C GLN A 80 -9.04 56.59 0.22
N MET A 81 -9.62 55.42 0.54
CA MET A 81 -9.35 54.18 -0.18
C MET A 81 -9.95 54.25 -1.58
N SER A 82 -9.17 53.91 -2.60
CA SER A 82 -9.68 53.92 -3.97
C SER A 82 -10.79 52.87 -4.16
N ARG A 83 -11.76 53.18 -5.01
CA ARG A 83 -12.82 52.25 -5.45
C ARG A 83 -12.27 50.89 -5.91
N SER A 84 -11.15 50.92 -6.65
CA SER A 84 -10.49 49.70 -7.14
C SER A 84 -9.98 48.80 -6.01
N HIS A 85 -9.43 49.38 -4.94
CA HIS A 85 -8.96 48.64 -3.78
C HIS A 85 -10.13 48.06 -2.97
N MET A 86 -11.22 48.80 -2.77
CA MET A 86 -12.44 48.28 -2.15
C MET A 86 -13.01 47.09 -2.91
N LEU A 87 -13.17 47.23 -4.22
CA LEU A 87 -13.74 46.16 -5.06
C LEU A 87 -12.83 44.92 -5.07
N SER A 88 -11.51 45.10 -5.10
CA SER A 88 -10.54 44.00 -4.98
C SER A 88 -10.73 43.21 -3.68
N VAL A 89 -10.82 43.91 -2.53
CA VAL A 89 -11.02 43.26 -1.23
C VAL A 89 -12.37 42.53 -1.18
N ALA A 90 -13.44 43.14 -1.69
CA ALA A 90 -14.76 42.51 -1.79
C ALA A 90 -14.75 41.26 -2.68
N THR A 91 -14.00 41.30 -3.78
CA THR A 91 -13.88 40.18 -4.73
C THR A 91 -13.11 39.02 -4.10
N THR A 92 -12.00 39.29 -3.42
CA THR A 92 -11.27 38.28 -2.64
C THR A 92 -12.17 37.67 -1.58
N LEU A 93 -12.85 38.49 -0.76
CA LEU A 93 -13.72 37.99 0.30
C LEU A 93 -14.85 37.10 -0.26
N GLN A 94 -15.47 37.51 -1.36
CA GLN A 94 -16.50 36.71 -2.03
C GLN A 94 -15.94 35.38 -2.53
N HIS A 95 -14.80 35.38 -3.20
CA HIS A 95 -14.17 34.17 -3.74
C HIS A 95 -13.86 33.17 -2.63
N GLU A 96 -13.17 33.62 -1.58
CA GLU A 96 -12.79 32.75 -0.46
C GLU A 96 -14.01 32.21 0.30
N MET A 97 -15.04 33.02 0.51
CA MET A 97 -16.28 32.58 1.17
C MET A 97 -17.06 31.53 0.37
N GLN A 98 -17.02 31.60 -0.97
CA GLN A 98 -17.71 30.66 -1.85
C GLN A 98 -16.92 29.35 -2.01
N LYS A 99 -15.61 29.46 -2.22
CA LYS A 99 -14.74 28.33 -2.52
C LYS A 99 -14.46 27.47 -1.28
N HIS A 100 -14.21 28.12 -0.15
CA HIS A 100 -13.79 27.46 1.10
C HIS A 100 -14.89 27.50 2.17
N SER A 101 -16.15 27.37 1.75
CA SER A 101 -17.30 27.51 2.66
C SER A 101 -17.28 26.50 3.81
N SER A 102 -16.77 25.28 3.55
CA SER A 102 -16.60 24.20 4.53
C SER A 102 -15.54 24.53 5.58
N LEU A 103 -14.38 25.05 5.17
CA LEU A 103 -13.30 25.45 6.10
C LEU A 103 -13.69 26.63 6.98
N LEU A 104 -14.68 27.42 6.56
CA LEU A 104 -15.18 28.58 7.30
C LEU A 104 -16.42 28.26 8.15
N GLU A 105 -16.97 27.05 8.05
CA GLU A 105 -18.11 26.62 8.85
C GLU A 105 -17.72 26.56 10.33
N GLY A 106 -18.54 27.16 11.20
CA GLY A 106 -18.21 27.30 12.63
C GLY A 106 -17.11 28.32 12.96
N VAL A 107 -16.31 28.76 11.98
CA VAL A 107 -15.29 29.81 12.15
C VAL A 107 -15.92 31.20 12.13
N LEU A 108 -16.68 31.51 11.07
CA LEU A 108 -17.38 32.79 10.94
C LEU A 108 -18.77 32.70 11.55
N SER A 109 -19.06 33.57 12.52
CA SER A 109 -20.37 33.70 13.14
C SER A 109 -21.45 34.16 12.14
N PRO A 110 -22.75 33.93 12.42
CA PRO A 110 -23.83 34.43 11.56
C PRO A 110 -23.86 35.96 11.42
N SER A 111 -23.34 36.72 12.39
CA SER A 111 -23.16 38.17 12.28
C SER A 111 -22.04 38.52 11.30
N GLU A 112 -20.87 37.89 11.45
CA GLU A 112 -19.72 38.12 10.57
C GLU A 112 -20.02 37.75 9.12
N ARG A 113 -20.73 36.64 8.89
CA ARG A 113 -21.18 36.26 7.54
C ARG A 113 -22.15 37.28 6.94
N ARG A 114 -22.99 37.92 7.75
CA ARG A 114 -23.89 38.99 7.28
C ARG A 114 -23.12 40.27 6.97
N ALA A 115 -22.15 40.65 7.81
CA ALA A 115 -21.28 41.79 7.58
C ALA A 115 -20.46 41.61 6.28
N ALA A 116 -19.84 40.44 6.11
CA ALA A 116 -19.09 40.10 4.91
C ALA A 116 -19.96 40.14 3.64
N ASN A 117 -21.15 39.54 3.66
CA ASN A 117 -22.08 39.59 2.52
C ASN A 117 -22.57 41.02 2.21
N SER A 118 -22.82 41.83 3.23
CA SER A 118 -23.24 43.23 3.04
C SER A 118 -22.12 44.05 2.39
N PHE A 119 -20.88 43.84 2.81
CA PHE A 119 -19.71 44.45 2.18
C PHE A 119 -19.48 43.96 0.75
N ILE A 120 -19.66 42.67 0.47
CA ILE A 120 -19.56 42.11 -0.88
C ILE A 120 -20.59 42.73 -1.83
N GLN A 121 -21.84 42.92 -1.36
CA GLN A 121 -22.93 43.41 -2.20
C GLN A 121 -22.82 44.90 -2.53
N ALA A 122 -22.36 45.72 -1.58
CA ALA A 122 -22.29 47.17 -1.74
C ALA A 122 -21.00 47.73 -1.12
N PRO A 123 -19.81 47.43 -1.67
CA PRO A 123 -18.54 47.75 -1.03
C PRO A 123 -18.27 49.25 -0.88
N GLU A 124 -18.83 50.08 -1.76
CA GLU A 124 -18.71 51.55 -1.67
C GLU A 124 -19.63 52.12 -0.57
N ASP A 125 -20.90 51.72 -0.57
CA ASP A 125 -21.89 52.21 0.38
C ASP A 125 -21.71 51.63 1.79
N TYR A 126 -21.00 50.49 1.91
CA TYR A 126 -20.80 49.78 3.17
C TYR A 126 -20.10 50.64 4.24
N PHE A 127 -19.18 51.52 3.82
CA PHE A 127 -18.45 52.41 4.74
C PHE A 127 -19.03 53.83 4.82
N ASP A 128 -19.86 54.21 3.84
CA ASP A 128 -20.51 55.53 3.77
C ASP A 128 -21.92 55.54 4.39
N ALA A 129 -22.41 54.38 4.86
CA ALA A 129 -23.70 54.25 5.51
C ALA A 129 -23.81 55.22 6.71
N THR A 130 -24.53 56.34 6.50
CA THR A 130 -24.81 57.33 7.53
C THR A 130 -25.44 56.66 8.76
N PRO A 131 -24.98 56.95 9.98
CA PRO A 131 -25.50 56.32 11.18
C PRO A 131 -26.98 56.68 11.33
N THR A 132 -27.86 55.71 11.05
CA THR A 132 -29.21 55.77 11.63
C THR A 132 -29.03 55.56 13.14
N PHE A 133 -29.81 56.32 13.95
CA PHE A 133 -29.71 56.58 15.40
C PHE A 133 -29.50 55.37 16.36
N LYS A 134 -29.31 54.15 15.86
CA LYS A 134 -29.17 52.91 16.64
C LYS A 134 -27.92 52.06 16.37
N GLN A 135 -27.01 52.46 15.47
CA GLN A 135 -25.76 51.71 15.28
C GLN A 135 -24.57 52.47 15.87
N SER A 136 -24.05 51.92 16.97
CA SER A 136 -22.84 52.40 17.64
C SER A 136 -21.66 52.36 16.67
N TYR A 137 -20.89 53.45 16.65
CA TYR A 137 -19.70 53.68 15.84
C TYR A 137 -18.57 52.71 16.23
N ALA A 138 -18.68 51.45 15.82
CA ALA A 138 -17.52 50.61 15.58
C ALA A 138 -17.11 50.85 14.12
N PRO A 139 -15.84 51.16 13.81
CA PRO A 139 -15.43 51.33 12.41
C PRO A 139 -15.73 50.01 11.68
N GLN A 140 -16.71 50.01 10.78
CA GLN A 140 -17.16 48.83 10.02
C GLN A 140 -16.02 48.18 9.22
N SER A 141 -14.94 48.93 8.96
CA SER A 141 -13.68 48.41 8.40
C SER A 141 -12.89 47.52 9.34
N GLY A 142 -12.96 47.76 10.65
CA GLY A 142 -12.36 46.89 11.66
C GLY A 142 -13.03 45.52 11.71
N GLU A 143 -14.35 45.45 11.45
CA GLU A 143 -15.09 44.18 11.38
C GLU A 143 -14.67 43.36 10.15
N ILE A 144 -14.68 43.94 8.93
CA ILE A 144 -14.23 43.24 7.72
C ILE A 144 -12.75 42.84 7.81
N PHE A 145 -11.91 43.70 8.38
CA PHE A 145 -10.51 43.40 8.64
C PHE A 145 -10.34 42.23 9.61
N GLY A 146 -11.15 42.16 10.67
CA GLY A 146 -11.21 41.04 11.60
C GLY A 146 -11.60 39.73 10.92
N ILE A 147 -12.64 39.77 10.07
CA ILE A 147 -13.10 38.61 9.30
C ILE A 147 -12.00 38.09 8.38
N LEU A 148 -11.35 38.96 7.61
CA LEU A 148 -10.26 38.56 6.71
C LEU A 148 -9.07 37.97 7.47
N LYS A 149 -8.73 38.54 8.63
CA LYS A 149 -7.70 37.97 9.51
C LYS A 149 -8.08 36.58 10.00
N GLN A 150 -9.29 36.41 10.50
CA GLN A 150 -9.78 35.14 10.99
C GLN A 150 -9.76 34.07 9.89
N MET A 151 -10.24 34.40 8.69
CA MET A 151 -10.17 33.49 7.52
C MET A 151 -8.72 33.10 7.20
N LYS A 152 -7.79 34.07 7.21
CA LYS A 152 -6.38 33.81 6.92
C LYS A 152 -5.74 32.90 7.98
N GLU A 153 -5.99 33.17 9.26
CA GLU A 153 -5.50 32.36 10.38
C GLU A 153 -6.06 30.94 10.33
N THR A 154 -7.35 30.78 9.99
CA THR A 154 -7.97 29.48 9.75
C THR A 154 -7.29 28.75 8.60
N PHE A 155 -7.05 29.40 7.46
CA PHE A 155 -6.41 28.72 6.32
C PHE A 155 -4.95 28.37 6.61
N GLU A 156 -4.19 29.24 7.29
CA GLU A 156 -2.83 28.93 7.76
C GLU A 156 -2.81 27.75 8.73
N SER A 157 -3.79 27.66 9.64
CA SER A 157 -3.92 26.53 10.56
C SER A 157 -4.25 25.23 9.81
N ASN A 158 -5.24 25.25 8.91
CA ASN A 158 -5.63 24.07 8.13
C ASN A 158 -4.49 23.60 7.23
N LEU A 159 -3.76 24.52 6.58
CA LEU A 159 -2.58 24.19 5.78
C LEU A 159 -1.51 23.50 6.64
N SER A 160 -1.21 24.05 7.83
CA SER A 160 -0.23 23.45 8.72
C SER A 160 -0.64 22.07 9.23
N GLU A 161 -1.94 21.86 9.49
CA GLU A 161 -2.49 20.58 9.89
C GLU A 161 -2.42 19.55 8.76
N SER A 162 -2.89 19.93 7.57
CA SER A 162 -2.82 19.11 6.35
C SER A 162 -1.39 18.70 6.02
N GLN A 163 -0.42 19.61 6.11
CA GLN A 163 1.01 19.28 5.92
C GLN A 163 1.54 18.28 6.96
N LYS A 164 1.07 18.34 8.21
CA LYS A 164 1.46 17.36 9.25
C LYS A 164 0.84 15.99 8.97
N GLU A 165 -0.44 15.97 8.60
CA GLU A 165 -1.12 14.75 8.20
C GLU A 165 -0.46 14.11 6.99
N GLU A 166 -0.09 14.89 5.98
CA GLU A 166 0.62 14.41 4.80
C GLU A 166 1.98 13.79 5.15
N MET A 167 2.75 14.41 6.04
CA MET A 167 4.01 13.81 6.52
C MET A 167 3.77 12.49 7.25
N ALA A 168 2.70 12.39 8.05
CA ALA A 168 2.33 11.16 8.75
C ALA A 168 1.88 10.07 7.76
N ASN A 169 1.09 10.44 6.75
CA ASN A 169 0.61 9.54 5.69
C ASN A 169 1.77 9.03 4.83
N GLN A 170 2.71 9.91 4.45
CA GLN A 170 3.93 9.53 3.73
C GLN A 170 4.74 8.51 4.54
N LYS A 171 4.96 8.77 5.82
CA LYS A 171 5.69 7.85 6.69
C LYS A 171 4.98 6.50 6.82
N ALA A 172 3.66 6.51 7.05
CA ALA A 172 2.87 5.29 7.17
C ALA A 172 2.92 4.45 5.89
N TYR A 173 2.89 5.11 4.73
CA TYR A 173 3.05 4.44 3.43
C TYR A 173 4.44 3.86 3.25
N GLU A 174 5.51 4.60 3.59
CA GLU A 174 6.89 4.09 3.51
C GLU A 174 7.09 2.87 4.41
N ASP A 175 6.57 2.91 5.64
CA ASP A 175 6.62 1.78 6.58
C ASP A 175 5.87 0.56 6.02
N LEU A 176 4.66 0.76 5.48
CA LEU A 176 3.87 -0.30 4.85
C LEU A 176 4.59 -0.90 3.64
N LYS A 177 5.15 -0.04 2.78
CA LYS A 177 5.88 -0.45 1.59
C LYS A 177 7.09 -1.31 1.96
N ALA A 178 7.91 -0.85 2.90
CA ALA A 178 9.08 -1.58 3.36
C ALA A 178 8.70 -2.96 3.93
N ALA A 179 7.66 -3.02 4.76
CA ALA A 179 7.17 -4.29 5.31
C ALA A 179 6.69 -5.24 4.21
N LYS A 180 5.95 -4.74 3.22
CA LYS A 180 5.47 -5.56 2.09
C LYS A 180 6.60 -6.05 1.19
N GLU A 181 7.59 -5.21 0.90
CA GLU A 181 8.77 -5.61 0.13
C GLU A 181 9.59 -6.69 0.86
N GLU A 182 9.69 -6.62 2.19
CA GLU A 182 10.32 -7.66 3.00
C GLU A 182 9.52 -8.98 2.95
N GLU A 183 8.20 -8.93 3.12
CA GLU A 183 7.31 -10.10 3.00
C GLU A 183 7.41 -10.76 1.62
N ILE A 184 7.43 -9.96 0.55
CA ILE A 184 7.58 -10.43 -0.84
C ILE A 184 8.93 -11.12 -1.02
N THR A 185 10.01 -10.48 -0.56
CA THR A 185 11.37 -11.02 -0.69
C THR A 185 11.53 -12.33 0.08
N ALA A 186 11.03 -12.37 1.32
CA ALA A 186 11.05 -13.57 2.14
C ALA A 186 10.21 -14.69 1.52
N GLY A 187 9.02 -14.37 1.00
CA GLY A 187 8.16 -15.32 0.29
C GLY A 187 8.84 -15.89 -0.96
N GLN A 188 9.49 -15.05 -1.77
CA GLN A 188 10.24 -15.49 -2.94
C GLN A 188 11.40 -16.43 -2.57
N ALA A 189 12.13 -16.12 -1.50
CA ALA A 189 13.21 -16.98 -1.02
C ALA A 189 12.69 -18.36 -0.55
N GLN A 190 11.50 -18.42 0.06
CA GLN A 190 10.84 -19.67 0.43
C GLN A 190 10.40 -20.47 -0.79
N ILE A 191 9.84 -19.80 -1.81
CA ILE A 191 9.48 -20.43 -3.09
C ILE A 191 10.71 -21.07 -3.73
N ASP A 192 11.81 -20.32 -3.85
CA ASP A 192 13.04 -20.80 -4.48
C ASP A 192 13.63 -22.00 -3.73
N THR A 193 13.72 -21.90 -2.40
CA THR A 193 14.23 -22.97 -1.54
C THR A 193 13.40 -24.24 -1.69
N LYS A 194 12.07 -24.14 -1.54
CA LYS A 194 11.16 -25.29 -1.61
C LYS A 194 11.08 -25.88 -3.01
N THR A 195 11.24 -25.07 -4.05
CA THR A 195 11.34 -25.56 -5.43
C THR A 195 12.59 -26.40 -5.62
N GLY A 196 13.74 -25.99 -5.06
CA GLY A 196 14.96 -26.79 -5.05
C GLY A 196 14.83 -28.10 -4.26
N GLU A 197 14.20 -28.05 -3.08
CA GLU A 197 13.88 -29.24 -2.28
C GLU A 197 12.94 -30.20 -3.02
N LEU A 198 11.94 -29.67 -3.71
CA LEU A 198 10.99 -30.44 -4.52
C LEU A 198 11.73 -31.17 -5.64
N ALA A 199 12.55 -30.47 -6.41
CA ALA A 199 13.35 -31.06 -7.49
C ALA A 199 14.26 -32.20 -6.97
N THR A 200 14.97 -31.96 -5.86
CA THR A 200 15.81 -32.98 -5.21
C THR A 200 15.00 -34.18 -4.73
N THR A 201 13.80 -33.94 -4.21
CA THR A 201 12.90 -34.99 -3.73
C THR A 201 12.37 -35.84 -4.89
N ASP A 202 11.99 -35.20 -5.99
CA ASP A 202 11.51 -35.85 -7.21
C ASP A 202 12.61 -36.68 -7.89
N GLU A 203 13.84 -36.17 -7.96
CA GLU A 203 15.01 -36.90 -8.44
C GLU A 203 15.23 -38.19 -7.62
N LYS A 204 15.28 -38.07 -6.29
CA LYS A 204 15.44 -39.23 -5.40
C LYS A 204 14.28 -40.22 -5.53
N ASN A 205 13.07 -39.74 -5.78
CA ASN A 205 11.88 -40.57 -5.98
C ASN A 205 12.03 -41.40 -7.26
N ALA A 206 12.44 -40.76 -8.36
CA ALA A 206 12.71 -41.42 -9.62
C ALA A 206 13.81 -42.49 -9.48
N GLN A 207 14.93 -42.15 -8.84
CA GLN A 207 16.01 -43.11 -8.59
C GLN A 207 15.53 -44.31 -7.75
N ALA A 208 14.81 -44.08 -6.66
CA ALA A 208 14.31 -45.17 -5.82
C ALA A 208 13.33 -46.09 -6.55
N LYS A 209 12.54 -45.54 -7.49
CA LYS A 209 11.66 -46.34 -8.35
C LYS A 209 12.45 -47.20 -9.33
N GLU A 210 13.51 -46.67 -9.93
CA GLU A 210 14.43 -47.42 -10.79
C GLU A 210 15.13 -48.56 -10.02
N ASP A 211 15.68 -48.26 -8.84
CA ASP A 211 16.35 -49.26 -7.99
C ASP A 211 15.43 -50.44 -7.64
N VAL A 212 14.14 -50.19 -7.43
CA VAL A 212 13.15 -51.26 -7.18
C VAL A 212 12.98 -52.15 -8.41
N VAL A 213 12.93 -51.57 -9.60
CA VAL A 213 12.82 -52.33 -10.86
C VAL A 213 14.05 -53.21 -11.04
N ASP A 214 15.24 -52.63 -10.90
CA ASP A 214 16.52 -53.34 -11.09
C ASP A 214 16.75 -54.43 -10.05
N THR A 215 16.44 -54.15 -8.77
CA THR A 215 16.54 -55.14 -7.70
C THR A 215 15.60 -56.31 -7.94
N LYS A 216 14.37 -56.05 -8.40
CA LYS A 216 13.40 -57.11 -8.72
C LYS A 216 13.86 -57.95 -9.91
N ALA A 217 14.41 -57.31 -10.95
CA ALA A 217 14.96 -58.01 -12.10
C ALA A 217 16.13 -58.91 -11.69
N SER A 218 17.05 -58.40 -10.87
CA SER A 218 18.20 -59.14 -10.35
C SER A 218 17.78 -60.32 -9.48
N LEU A 219 16.84 -60.11 -8.54
CA LEU A 219 16.29 -61.17 -7.71
C LEU A 219 15.68 -62.29 -8.56
N SER A 220 14.89 -61.94 -9.60
CA SER A 220 14.30 -62.93 -10.50
C SER A 220 15.37 -63.72 -11.26
N ALA A 221 16.48 -63.10 -11.67
CA ALA A 221 17.58 -63.78 -12.33
C ALA A 221 18.33 -64.72 -11.38
N ASP A 222 18.59 -64.28 -10.15
CA ASP A 222 19.24 -65.08 -9.11
C ASP A 222 18.39 -66.29 -8.70
N GLU A 223 17.07 -66.13 -8.60
CA GLU A 223 16.14 -67.22 -8.32
C GLU A 223 16.19 -68.27 -9.44
N GLN A 224 16.22 -67.86 -10.71
CA GLN A 224 16.37 -68.77 -11.85
C GLN A 224 17.73 -69.48 -11.83
N PHE A 225 18.82 -68.74 -11.58
CA PHE A 225 20.15 -69.30 -11.47
C PHE A 225 20.25 -70.33 -10.33
N LEU A 226 19.67 -70.03 -9.16
CA LEU A 226 19.65 -70.93 -8.03
C LEU A 226 18.89 -72.23 -8.34
N MET A 227 17.78 -72.16 -9.07
CA MET A 227 17.04 -73.35 -9.52
C MET A 227 17.89 -74.21 -10.47
N MET A 228 18.49 -73.60 -11.50
CA MET A 228 19.38 -74.30 -12.44
C MET A 228 20.59 -74.91 -11.73
N LEU A 229 21.17 -74.20 -10.76
CA LEU A 229 22.31 -74.68 -9.98
C LEU A 229 21.93 -75.90 -9.13
N LYS A 230 20.78 -75.86 -8.45
CA LYS A 230 20.27 -77.00 -7.67
C LYS A 230 20.08 -78.24 -8.54
N GLU A 231 19.48 -78.09 -9.71
CA GLU A 231 19.29 -79.18 -10.66
C GLU A 231 20.64 -79.76 -11.12
N LYS A 232 21.58 -78.89 -11.49
CA LYS A 232 22.92 -79.31 -11.93
C LYS A 232 23.70 -80.03 -10.82
N CYS A 233 23.62 -79.56 -9.58
CA CYS A 233 24.23 -80.24 -8.43
C CYS A 233 23.63 -81.64 -8.25
N GLN A 234 22.29 -81.76 -8.23
CA GLN A 234 21.63 -83.06 -8.11
C GLN A 234 21.99 -84.04 -9.22
N MET A 235 22.09 -83.56 -10.46
CA MET A 235 22.51 -84.39 -11.60
C MET A 235 23.97 -84.82 -11.46
N THR A 236 24.86 -83.92 -11.09
CA THR A 236 26.29 -84.21 -10.91
C THR A 236 26.51 -85.21 -9.77
N ASP A 237 25.78 -85.08 -8.66
CA ASP A 237 25.85 -86.02 -7.54
C ASP A 237 25.44 -87.43 -7.96
N LYS A 238 24.31 -87.57 -8.70
CA LYS A 238 23.87 -88.86 -9.26
C LYS A 238 24.92 -89.47 -10.18
N GLU A 239 25.46 -88.70 -11.11
CA GLU A 239 26.51 -89.17 -12.02
C GLU A 239 27.78 -89.59 -11.27
N TRP A 240 28.14 -88.91 -10.18
CA TRP A 240 29.29 -89.26 -9.35
C TRP A 240 29.05 -90.58 -8.61
N GLU A 241 27.87 -90.76 -8.01
CA GLU A 241 27.49 -92.02 -7.35
C GLU A 241 27.50 -93.21 -8.32
N GLU A 242 26.95 -93.04 -9.52
CA GLU A 242 26.99 -94.05 -10.58
C GLU A 242 28.43 -94.39 -10.98
N ARG A 243 29.28 -93.37 -11.14
CA ARG A 243 30.72 -93.55 -11.43
C ARG A 243 31.45 -94.29 -10.33
N GLN A 244 31.13 -94.05 -9.05
CA GLN A 244 31.71 -94.78 -7.92
C GLN A 244 31.31 -96.25 -7.94
N LYS A 245 30.02 -96.55 -8.12
CA LYS A 245 29.51 -97.93 -8.19
C LYS A 245 30.16 -98.72 -9.32
N THR A 246 30.34 -98.10 -10.49
CA THR A 246 30.94 -98.75 -11.66
C THR A 246 32.42 -99.07 -11.47
N ARG A 247 33.16 -98.30 -10.64
CA ARG A 247 34.60 -98.52 -10.37
C ARG A 247 34.89 -99.56 -9.28
N GLN A 248 33.87 -99.97 -8.52
CA GLN A 248 33.98 -100.97 -7.46
C GLN A 248 33.62 -102.40 -7.93
N GLN A 249 33.33 -102.56 -9.22
CA GLN A 249 33.15 -103.85 -9.90
C GLN A 249 34.41 -104.20 -10.69
#